data_AF-A0A1A6XP01-F1
#
_entry.id   AF-A0A1A6XP01-F1
#
_cell.length_a   1.000
_cell.length_b   1.000
_cell.length_c   1.000
_cell.angle_alpha   90.00
_cell.angle_beta   90.00
_cell.angle_gamma   90.00
#
_symmetry.space_group_name_H-M   'P 1'
#
loop_
_entity.id
_entity.type
_entity.pdbx_description
1 polymer ?
#
loop_
_entity_poly.entity_id
_entity_poly.type
_entity_poly.pdbx_seq_one_letter_code
_entity_poly.pdbx_strand_id
1 'polypeptide(L)'
;MRLPDWQADWEAGITLLSRHARRNLPQDALPGDGHLMLEHAFARETAAQAGSTLLLKAVDRGFGGAALRDIYEQVATLWLDHAQWVATARDSLQDHAIESGPSLQPRTTQHYEYALQLLCMGVLLDAQDMLPPLVEKVLQHETDRLLDWIAAPALGLVEASDEVFHPRPFADLFAALPEGDAFEPSALGGYLQVHYRDFFLLAPKAQKRTRRLTGPNAWGYWALEVAALVVLYGGDDTALRACPHYPADLVDFARRRH
;
A
#
# COMPACT_ATOMS: atom_id res chain seq x y z
N MET A 1 -6.44 -4.39 19.93
CA MET A 1 -6.27 -2.92 19.92
C MET A 1 -6.85 -2.34 21.20
N ARG A 2 -6.18 -1.38 21.84
CA ARG A 2 -6.74 -0.63 22.99
C ARG A 2 -7.34 0.67 22.46
N LEU A 3 -8.60 0.95 22.81
CA LEU A 3 -9.33 2.11 22.28
C LEU A 3 -8.66 3.46 22.58
N PRO A 4 -8.12 3.72 23.79
CA PRO A 4 -7.42 4.99 24.07
C PRO A 4 -6.16 5.17 23.22
N ASP A 5 -5.36 4.12 23.05
CA ASP A 5 -4.14 4.15 22.25
C ASP A 5 -4.48 4.44 20.78
N TRP A 6 -5.51 3.78 20.25
CA TRP A 6 -6.00 4.03 18.89
C TRP A 6 -6.47 5.47 18.70
N GLN A 7 -7.22 6.02 19.67
CA GLN A 7 -7.72 7.39 19.59
C GLN A 7 -6.58 8.40 19.62
N ALA A 8 -5.58 8.19 20.47
CA ALA A 8 -4.40 9.05 20.53
C ALA A 8 -3.61 9.01 19.20
N ASP A 9 -3.41 7.82 18.63
CA ASP A 9 -2.75 7.66 17.33
C ASP A 9 -3.53 8.39 16.22
N TRP A 10 -4.86 8.25 16.20
CA TRP A 10 -5.74 8.91 15.25
C TRP A 10 -5.65 10.43 15.34
N GLU A 11 -5.81 11.00 16.55
CA GLU A 11 -5.72 12.44 16.79
C GLU A 11 -4.35 13.02 16.42
N ALA A 12 -3.27 12.27 16.69
CA ALA A 12 -1.92 12.65 16.29
C ALA A 12 -1.76 12.70 14.77
N GLY A 13 -2.23 11.69 14.05
CA GLY A 13 -2.22 11.65 12.59
C GLY A 13 -3.01 12.80 11.96
N ILE A 14 -4.25 13.02 12.43
CA ILE A 14 -5.10 14.14 11.96
C ILE A 14 -4.44 15.49 12.24
N THR A 15 -3.81 15.64 13.40
CA THR A 15 -3.08 16.87 13.74
C THR A 15 -1.90 17.11 12.79
N LEU A 16 -1.13 16.06 12.45
CA LEU A 16 -0.03 16.15 11.50
C LEU A 16 -0.52 16.58 10.11
N LEU A 17 -1.54 15.90 9.57
CA LEU A 17 -2.12 16.24 8.27
C LEU A 17 -2.72 17.65 8.26
N SER A 18 -3.37 18.06 9.35
CA SER A 18 -3.91 19.42 9.48
C SER A 18 -2.81 20.49 9.46
N ARG A 19 -1.67 20.23 10.10
CA ARG A 19 -0.50 21.13 10.03
C ARG A 19 0.09 21.16 8.62
N HIS A 20 0.17 20.00 7.97
CA HIS A 20 0.63 19.90 6.58
C HIS A 20 -0.27 20.73 5.66
N ALA A 21 -1.59 20.53 5.71
CA ALA A 21 -2.55 21.26 4.88
C ALA A 21 -2.47 22.79 5.05
N ARG A 22 -2.20 23.29 6.27
CA ARG A 22 -2.02 24.73 6.53
C ARG A 22 -0.70 25.31 6.00
N ARG A 23 0.32 24.47 5.85
CA ARG A 23 1.67 24.85 5.40
C ARG A 23 1.93 24.48 3.95
N ASN A 24 1.01 23.75 3.32
CA ASN A 24 1.17 23.23 1.97
C ASN A 24 1.25 24.41 1.01
N LEU A 25 2.40 24.56 0.35
CA LEU A 25 2.55 25.52 -0.73
C LEU A 25 1.81 24.98 -1.95
N PRO A 26 0.98 25.80 -2.63
CA PRO A 26 0.35 25.40 -3.87
C PRO A 26 1.41 25.17 -4.95
N GLN A 27 1.05 24.38 -5.96
CA GLN A 27 1.95 23.89 -6.99
C GLN A 27 2.56 25.00 -7.86
N ASP A 28 1.90 26.15 -7.96
CA ASP A 28 2.37 27.35 -8.67
C ASP A 28 3.39 28.17 -7.88
N ALA A 29 3.60 27.84 -6.59
CA ALA A 29 4.57 28.48 -5.71
C ALA A 29 5.85 27.63 -5.51
N LEU A 30 6.17 26.74 -6.46
CA LEU A 30 7.38 25.92 -6.41
C LEU A 30 8.63 26.83 -6.29
N PRO A 31 9.51 26.60 -5.29
CA PRO A 31 10.78 27.30 -5.22
C PRO A 31 11.59 27.09 -6.49
N GLY A 32 12.28 28.12 -6.98
CA GLY A 32 13.25 27.97 -8.08
C GLY A 32 14.54 27.24 -7.68
N ASP A 33 14.67 26.83 -6.42
CA ASP A 33 15.83 26.12 -5.87
C ASP A 33 15.45 24.66 -5.59
N GLY A 34 16.02 23.75 -6.37
CA GLY A 34 15.81 22.32 -6.25
C GLY A 34 16.09 21.73 -4.86
N HIS A 35 17.00 22.31 -4.07
CA HIS A 35 17.23 21.84 -2.70
C HIS A 35 16.07 22.17 -1.76
N LEU A 36 15.52 23.39 -1.86
CA LEU A 36 14.30 23.75 -1.12
C LEU A 36 13.12 22.90 -1.58
N MET A 37 13.05 22.56 -2.87
CA MET A 37 12.03 21.64 -3.38
C MET A 37 12.14 20.23 -2.75
N LEU A 38 13.36 19.71 -2.57
CA LEU A 38 13.58 18.44 -1.86
C LEU A 38 13.15 18.50 -0.39
N GLU A 39 13.45 19.58 0.32
CA GLU A 39 12.96 19.76 1.71
C GLU A 39 11.43 19.73 1.79
N HIS A 40 10.78 20.39 0.83
CA HIS A 40 9.34 20.37 0.68
C HIS A 40 8.78 19.01 0.25
N ALA A 41 9.55 18.20 -0.48
CA ALA A 41 9.20 16.83 -0.83
C ALA A 41 9.22 15.94 0.43
N PHE A 42 10.24 16.01 1.28
CA PHE A 42 10.28 15.24 2.54
C PHE A 42 9.09 15.52 3.47
N ALA A 43 8.65 16.78 3.55
CA ALA A 43 7.47 17.15 4.32
C ALA A 43 6.17 16.54 3.74
N ARG A 44 6.11 16.36 2.41
CA ARG A 44 4.98 15.70 1.72
C ARG A 44 5.04 14.19 1.87
N GLU A 45 6.22 13.59 1.81
CA GLU A 45 6.41 12.17 2.11
C GLU A 45 5.90 11.84 3.51
N THR A 46 6.29 12.65 4.50
CA THR A 46 5.84 12.49 5.89
C THR A 46 4.31 12.57 5.99
N ALA A 47 3.67 13.46 5.24
CA ALA A 47 2.22 13.56 5.19
C ALA A 47 1.57 12.36 4.51
N ALA A 48 2.13 11.88 3.40
CA ALA A 48 1.63 10.71 2.68
C ALA A 48 1.72 9.44 3.53
N GLN A 49 2.86 9.23 4.22
CA GLN A 49 3.04 8.13 5.18
C GLN A 49 2.03 8.22 6.33
N ALA A 50 1.82 9.43 6.90
CA ALA A 50 0.82 9.64 7.95
C ALA A 50 -0.62 9.36 7.47
N GLY A 51 -0.93 9.72 6.22
CA GLY A 51 -2.18 9.38 5.56
C GLY A 51 -2.37 7.86 5.44
N SER A 52 -1.37 7.15 4.93
CA SER A 52 -1.36 5.69 4.88
C SER A 52 -1.56 5.03 6.25
N THR A 53 -0.95 5.58 7.30
CA THR A 53 -1.17 5.13 8.68
C THR A 53 -2.60 5.38 9.15
N LEU A 54 -3.18 6.55 8.86
CA LEU A 54 -4.57 6.82 9.19
C LEU A 54 -5.54 5.89 8.45
N LEU A 55 -5.26 5.56 7.18
CA LEU A 55 -6.04 4.59 6.43
C LEU A 55 -5.99 3.22 7.12
N LEU A 56 -4.81 2.72 7.49
CA LEU A 56 -4.67 1.47 8.25
C LEU A 56 -5.45 1.53 9.58
N LYS A 57 -5.35 2.64 10.32
CA LYS A 57 -6.09 2.82 11.59
C LYS A 57 -7.60 2.86 11.39
N ALA A 58 -8.09 3.39 10.27
CA ALA A 58 -9.51 3.37 9.92
C ALA A 58 -9.97 1.93 9.64
N VAL A 59 -9.16 1.13 8.94
CA VAL A 59 -9.41 -0.31 8.73
C VAL A 59 -9.44 -1.04 10.08
N ASP A 60 -8.43 -0.84 10.93
CA ASP A 60 -8.38 -1.43 12.28
C ASP A 60 -9.61 -1.09 13.15
N ARG A 61 -10.22 0.09 12.89
CA ARG A 61 -11.39 0.56 13.60
C ARG A 61 -12.71 0.04 13.03
N GLY A 62 -12.69 -0.59 11.86
CA GLY A 62 -13.87 -1.09 11.16
C GLY A 62 -14.68 0.01 10.49
N PHE A 63 -14.03 1.01 9.91
CA PHE A 63 -14.73 2.01 9.08
C PHE A 63 -15.34 1.32 7.85
N GLY A 64 -16.52 1.76 7.43
CA GLY A 64 -17.17 1.18 6.25
C GLY A 64 -16.43 1.51 4.96
N GLY A 65 -16.54 0.64 3.95
CA GLY A 65 -15.80 0.76 2.68
C GLY A 65 -15.92 2.11 1.98
N ALA A 66 -17.08 2.78 2.03
CA ALA A 66 -17.23 4.13 1.46
C ALA A 66 -16.36 5.18 2.17
N ALA A 67 -16.33 5.18 3.51
CA ALA A 67 -15.49 6.10 4.27
C ALA A 67 -14.00 5.77 4.10
N LEU A 68 -13.66 4.48 3.98
CA LEU A 68 -12.30 4.05 3.67
C LEU A 68 -11.86 4.49 2.27
N ARG A 69 -12.76 4.45 1.28
CA ARG A 69 -12.51 4.96 -0.07
C ARG A 69 -12.19 6.45 -0.07
N ASP A 70 -12.99 7.26 0.62
CA ASP A 70 -12.73 8.71 0.72
C ASP A 70 -11.34 8.99 1.34
N ILE A 71 -10.95 8.23 2.37
CA ILE A 71 -9.62 8.35 2.97
C ILE A 71 -8.54 7.89 1.99
N TYR A 72 -8.74 6.75 1.32
CA TYR A 72 -7.80 6.20 0.36
C TYR A 72 -7.51 7.17 -0.79
N GLU A 73 -8.54 7.77 -1.39
CA GLU A 73 -8.38 8.71 -2.51
C GLU A 73 -7.50 9.90 -2.09
N GLN A 74 -7.71 10.45 -0.88
CA GLN A 74 -6.86 11.50 -0.31
C GLN A 74 -5.41 11.03 -0.09
N VAL A 75 -5.22 9.81 0.40
CA VAL A 75 -3.88 9.22 0.59
C VAL A 75 -3.16 9.03 -0.75
N ALA A 76 -3.86 8.51 -1.76
CA ALA A 76 -3.31 8.35 -3.10
C ALA A 76 -2.92 9.71 -3.70
N THR A 77 -3.73 10.75 -3.52
CA THR A 77 -3.37 12.13 -3.91
C THR A 77 -2.12 12.63 -3.20
N LEU A 78 -1.96 12.40 -1.88
CA LEU A 78 -0.75 12.81 -1.17
C LEU A 78 0.52 12.14 -1.73
N TRP A 79 0.44 10.87 -2.10
CA TRP A 79 1.55 10.15 -2.73
C TRP A 79 1.85 10.65 -4.15
N LEU A 80 0.82 10.94 -4.94
CA LEU A 80 0.97 11.53 -6.28
C LEU A 80 1.58 12.94 -6.22
N ASP A 81 1.14 13.76 -5.27
CA ASP A 81 1.70 15.08 -5.01
C ASP A 81 3.17 14.96 -4.62
N HIS A 82 3.52 14.06 -3.70
CA HIS A 82 4.91 13.82 -3.33
C HIS A 82 5.76 13.44 -4.55
N ALA A 83 5.28 12.50 -5.37
CA ALA A 83 5.98 12.07 -6.59
C ALA A 83 6.21 13.20 -7.58
N GLN A 84 5.23 14.08 -7.76
CA GLN A 84 5.38 15.26 -8.61
C GLN A 84 6.46 16.21 -8.09
N TRP A 85 6.51 16.45 -6.78
CA TRP A 85 7.52 17.31 -6.18
C TRP A 85 8.93 16.73 -6.27
N VAL A 86 9.07 15.41 -6.06
CA VAL A 86 10.35 14.71 -6.26
C VAL A 86 10.81 14.81 -7.71
N ALA A 87 9.91 14.59 -8.67
CA ALA A 87 10.23 14.69 -10.10
C ALA A 87 10.68 16.11 -10.47
N THR A 88 9.95 17.14 -10.07
CA THR A 88 10.33 18.53 -10.39
C THR A 88 11.61 18.97 -9.67
N ALA A 89 11.82 18.54 -8.42
CA ALA A 89 13.08 18.80 -7.71
C ALA A 89 14.26 18.13 -8.44
N ARG A 90 14.08 16.89 -8.91
CA ARG A 90 15.08 16.17 -9.70
C ARG A 90 15.41 16.91 -10.99
N ASP A 91 14.40 17.35 -11.75
CA ASP A 91 14.61 18.10 -13.00
C ASP A 91 15.36 19.42 -12.75
N SER A 92 15.04 20.13 -11.66
CA SER A 92 15.76 21.34 -11.25
C SER A 92 17.21 21.07 -10.83
N LEU A 93 17.51 19.87 -10.35
CA LEU A 93 18.82 19.47 -9.84
C LEU A 93 19.65 18.71 -10.88
N GLN A 94 19.18 18.46 -12.12
CA GLN A 94 19.95 17.71 -13.12
C GLN A 94 21.32 18.33 -13.46
N ASP A 95 21.55 19.62 -13.15
CA ASP A 95 22.88 20.27 -13.22
C ASP A 95 23.85 19.85 -12.07
N HIS A 96 23.35 19.15 -11.06
CA HIS A 96 24.06 18.73 -9.85
C HIS A 96 23.74 17.26 -9.55
N ALA A 97 24.68 16.36 -9.83
CA ALA A 97 24.57 14.89 -9.77
C ALA A 97 24.06 14.28 -8.44
N ILE A 98 22.79 14.47 -8.10
CA ILE A 98 22.10 13.81 -6.99
C ILE A 98 21.13 12.81 -7.60
N GLU A 99 21.43 11.50 -7.44
CA GLU A 99 20.48 10.43 -7.74
C GLU A 99 19.33 10.49 -6.74
N SER A 100 18.22 11.11 -7.14
CA SER A 100 16.95 10.99 -6.42
C SER A 100 16.17 9.82 -7.01
N GLY A 101 15.93 8.76 -6.23
CA GLY A 101 15.11 7.62 -6.64
C GLY A 101 13.62 7.96 -6.79
N PRO A 102 12.75 7.00 -7.17
CA PRO A 102 11.31 7.21 -7.20
C PRO A 102 10.74 7.61 -5.82
N SER A 103 9.53 8.17 -5.82
CA SER A 103 8.84 8.60 -4.61
C SER A 103 8.69 7.47 -3.59
N LEU A 104 8.28 6.29 -4.07
CA LEU A 104 8.37 5.05 -3.33
C LEU A 104 9.35 4.14 -4.05
N GLN A 105 10.20 3.46 -3.28
CA GLN A 105 11.21 2.51 -3.78
C GLN A 105 10.86 1.12 -3.25
N PRO A 106 9.99 0.35 -3.93
CA PRO A 106 9.43 -0.88 -3.37
C PRO A 106 10.48 -1.94 -3.06
N ARG A 107 11.66 -1.89 -3.68
CA ARG A 107 12.80 -2.76 -3.30
C ARG A 107 13.24 -2.58 -1.84
N THR A 108 12.97 -1.43 -1.23
CA THR A 108 13.29 -1.17 0.17
C THR A 108 12.18 -1.66 1.10
N THR A 109 12.57 -2.20 2.26
CA THR A 109 11.63 -2.66 3.28
C THR A 109 10.77 -1.52 3.85
N GLN A 110 11.28 -0.29 3.82
CA GLN A 110 10.59 0.91 4.32
C GLN A 110 9.44 1.36 3.40
N HIS A 111 9.55 1.13 2.08
CA HIS A 111 8.59 1.65 1.11
C HIS A 111 7.61 0.62 0.57
N TYR A 112 7.96 -0.68 0.61
CA TYR A 112 7.08 -1.71 0.06
C TYR A 112 5.70 -1.76 0.73
N GLU A 113 5.61 -1.47 2.04
CA GLU A 113 4.33 -1.47 2.74
C GLU A 113 3.33 -0.46 2.17
N TYR A 114 3.82 0.71 1.75
CA TYR A 114 2.99 1.77 1.18
C TYR A 114 2.59 1.44 -0.26
N ALA A 115 3.52 0.90 -1.05
CA ALA A 115 3.21 0.45 -2.41
C ALA A 115 2.13 -0.66 -2.40
N LEU A 116 2.30 -1.65 -1.50
CA LEU A 116 1.33 -2.72 -1.32
C LEU A 116 -0.03 -2.19 -0.87
N GLN A 117 -0.07 -1.31 0.13
CA GLN A 117 -1.32 -0.69 0.60
C GLN A 117 -2.01 0.07 -0.53
N LEU A 118 -1.28 0.90 -1.27
CA LEU A 118 -1.84 1.74 -2.34
C LEU A 118 -2.52 0.92 -3.44
N LEU A 119 -1.87 -0.15 -3.91
CA LEU A 119 -2.44 -0.98 -4.97
C LEU A 119 -3.56 -1.87 -4.44
N CYS A 120 -3.36 -2.56 -3.31
CA CYS A 120 -4.39 -3.45 -2.75
C CYS A 120 -5.64 -2.68 -2.33
N MET A 121 -5.50 -1.53 -1.66
CA MET A 121 -6.66 -0.76 -1.21
C MET A 121 -7.39 -0.12 -2.38
N GLY A 122 -6.71 0.27 -3.47
CA GLY A 122 -7.38 0.73 -4.68
C GLY A 122 -8.30 -0.33 -5.29
N VAL A 123 -7.89 -1.60 -5.25
CA VAL A 123 -8.74 -2.72 -5.64
C VAL A 123 -9.89 -2.92 -4.64
N LEU A 124 -9.57 -3.04 -3.35
CA LEU A 124 -10.53 -3.37 -2.28
C LEU A 124 -11.57 -2.27 -2.04
N LEU A 125 -11.31 -1.05 -2.47
CA LEU A 125 -12.19 0.11 -2.32
C LEU A 125 -12.83 0.56 -3.64
N ASP A 126 -12.70 -0.25 -4.71
CA ASP A 126 -13.30 0.05 -6.03
C ASP A 126 -12.80 1.40 -6.61
N ALA A 127 -11.51 1.66 -6.44
CA ALA A 127 -10.79 2.86 -6.89
C ALA A 127 -9.59 2.47 -7.78
N GLN A 128 -9.80 1.48 -8.66
CA GLN A 128 -8.77 0.94 -9.55
C GLN A 128 -8.29 1.95 -10.61
N ASP A 129 -9.07 2.99 -10.87
CA ASP A 129 -8.71 4.12 -11.74
C ASP A 129 -7.51 4.92 -11.21
N MET A 130 -7.20 4.83 -9.91
CA MET A 130 -6.02 5.42 -9.29
C MET A 130 -4.74 4.59 -9.52
N LEU A 131 -4.83 3.31 -9.88
CA LEU A 131 -3.66 2.44 -10.03
C LEU A 131 -2.69 2.89 -11.14
N PRO A 132 -3.15 3.21 -12.38
CA PRO A 132 -2.24 3.65 -13.44
C PRO A 132 -1.34 4.84 -13.05
N PRO A 133 -1.86 5.98 -12.55
CA PRO A 133 -0.99 7.10 -12.16
C PRO A 133 -0.11 6.77 -10.94
N LEU A 134 -0.54 5.90 -10.03
CA LEU A 134 0.30 5.45 -8.91
C LEU A 134 1.51 4.65 -9.40
N VAL A 135 1.29 3.67 -10.29
CA VAL A 135 2.39 2.87 -10.85
C VAL A 135 3.32 3.73 -11.69
N GLU A 136 2.78 4.61 -12.54
CA GLU A 136 3.58 5.47 -13.42
C GLU A 136 4.38 6.51 -12.63
N LYS A 137 3.74 7.27 -11.74
CA LYS A 137 4.38 8.46 -11.13
C LYS A 137 5.05 8.15 -9.80
N VAL A 138 4.37 7.38 -8.94
CA VAL A 138 4.85 7.12 -7.58
C VAL A 138 5.89 6.01 -7.58
N LEU A 139 5.61 4.91 -8.30
CA LEU A 139 6.51 3.75 -8.38
C LEU A 139 7.49 3.84 -9.56
N GLN A 140 7.26 4.69 -10.55
CA GLN A 140 8.07 4.77 -11.79
C GLN A 140 8.22 3.40 -12.47
N HIS A 141 7.14 2.62 -12.48
CA HIS A 141 7.11 1.23 -12.95
C HIS A 141 8.09 0.28 -12.24
N GLU A 142 8.63 0.65 -11.08
CA GLU A 142 9.43 -0.23 -10.23
C GLU A 142 8.52 -1.17 -9.43
N THR A 143 7.98 -2.19 -10.11
CA THR A 143 7.06 -3.18 -9.54
C THR A 143 7.67 -4.59 -9.52
N ASP A 144 7.22 -5.41 -8.57
CA ASP A 144 7.53 -6.84 -8.52
C ASP A 144 6.31 -7.66 -8.94
N ARG A 145 6.48 -8.98 -9.00
CA ARG A 145 5.42 -9.90 -9.43
C ARG A 145 4.09 -9.67 -8.73
N LEU A 146 4.10 -9.38 -7.43
CA LEU A 146 2.86 -9.18 -6.66
C LEU A 146 2.20 -7.85 -7.02
N LEU A 147 2.98 -6.78 -7.06
CA LEU A 147 2.45 -5.47 -7.44
C LEU A 147 1.91 -5.48 -8.88
N ASP A 148 2.57 -6.20 -9.79
CA ASP A 148 2.10 -6.39 -11.17
C ASP A 148 0.79 -7.17 -11.24
N TRP A 149 0.65 -8.28 -10.50
CA TRP A 149 -0.61 -9.02 -10.44
C TRP A 149 -1.78 -8.14 -9.96
N ILE A 150 -1.55 -7.31 -8.94
CA ILE A 150 -2.57 -6.40 -8.43
C ILE A 150 -2.90 -5.30 -9.44
N ALA A 151 -1.89 -4.76 -10.13
CA ALA A 151 -2.05 -3.67 -11.09
C ALA A 151 -2.56 -4.14 -12.47
N ALA A 152 -2.41 -5.43 -12.80
CA ALA A 152 -2.58 -5.95 -14.16
C ALA A 152 -3.94 -5.60 -14.80
N PRO A 153 -5.11 -5.78 -14.12
CA PRO A 153 -6.38 -5.45 -14.74
C PRO A 153 -6.56 -3.95 -15.03
N ALA A 154 -6.02 -3.08 -14.18
CA ALA A 154 -6.11 -1.63 -14.33
C ALA A 154 -5.15 -1.08 -15.41
N LEU A 155 -3.99 -1.70 -15.56
CA LEU A 155 -2.95 -1.30 -16.52
C LEU A 155 -3.03 -2.07 -17.85
N GLY A 156 -3.82 -3.13 -17.94
CA GLY A 156 -3.84 -4.03 -19.09
C GLY A 156 -2.54 -4.81 -19.27
N LEU A 157 -1.87 -5.16 -18.17
CA LEU A 157 -0.62 -5.94 -18.23
C LEU A 157 -0.90 -7.37 -18.70
N VAL A 158 -0.10 -7.82 -19.67
CA VAL A 158 -0.17 -9.19 -20.21
C VAL A 158 0.83 -10.11 -19.51
N GLU A 159 1.94 -9.55 -19.04
CA GLU A 159 3.01 -10.26 -18.33
C GLU A 159 3.30 -9.53 -17.02
N ALA A 160 3.71 -10.28 -16.01
CA ALA A 160 4.17 -9.77 -14.72
C ALA A 160 5.67 -10.03 -14.56
N SER A 161 6.33 -9.24 -13.73
CA SER A 161 7.72 -9.45 -13.34
C SER A 161 7.95 -10.83 -12.75
N ASP A 162 9.13 -11.40 -13.00
CA ASP A 162 9.58 -12.62 -12.34
C ASP A 162 10.14 -12.39 -10.94
N GLU A 163 10.47 -11.14 -10.61
CA GLU A 163 11.07 -10.79 -9.34
C GLU A 163 10.03 -10.73 -8.22
N VAL A 164 10.44 -11.17 -7.03
CA VAL A 164 9.71 -10.92 -5.78
C VAL A 164 10.66 -10.14 -4.88
N PHE A 165 10.40 -8.84 -4.67
CA PHE A 165 11.35 -7.95 -3.98
C PHE A 165 11.57 -8.38 -2.52
N HIS A 166 10.49 -8.83 -1.87
CA HIS A 166 10.53 -9.31 -0.49
C HIS A 166 10.00 -10.74 -0.40
N PRO A 167 10.85 -11.77 -0.61
CA PRO A 167 10.40 -13.16 -0.67
C PRO A 167 9.62 -13.64 0.56
N ARG A 168 9.84 -13.03 1.74
CA ARG A 168 9.06 -13.33 2.95
C ARG A 168 8.18 -12.13 3.30
N PRO A 169 6.84 -12.24 3.14
CA PRO A 169 6.09 -13.48 2.92
C PRO A 169 5.79 -13.86 1.45
N PHE A 170 6.03 -12.98 0.49
CA PHE A 170 5.29 -13.03 -0.79
C PHE A 170 5.67 -14.16 -1.75
N ALA A 171 6.83 -14.81 -1.61
CA ALA A 171 7.19 -15.93 -2.48
C ALA A 171 6.24 -17.14 -2.32
N ASP A 172 5.78 -17.39 -1.10
CA ASP A 172 4.90 -18.53 -0.79
C ASP A 172 3.48 -18.32 -1.36
N LEU A 173 3.10 -17.09 -1.70
CA LEU A 173 1.84 -16.79 -2.37
C LEU A 173 1.81 -17.40 -3.77
N PHE A 174 2.90 -17.24 -4.54
CA PHE A 174 3.01 -17.79 -5.90
C PHE A 174 3.21 -19.30 -5.92
N ALA A 175 3.81 -19.87 -4.88
CA ALA A 175 3.88 -21.32 -4.73
C ALA A 175 2.49 -21.96 -4.60
N ALA A 176 1.51 -21.22 -4.06
CA ALA A 176 0.12 -21.66 -3.92
C ALA A 176 -0.74 -21.37 -5.17
N LEU A 177 -0.27 -20.53 -6.09
CA LEU A 177 -0.98 -20.12 -7.31
C LEU A 177 -0.11 -20.42 -8.55
N PRO A 178 -0.05 -21.69 -9.00
CA PRO A 178 0.75 -22.08 -10.16
C PRO A 178 0.29 -21.36 -11.43
N GLU A 179 1.23 -21.00 -12.29
CA GLU A 179 0.92 -20.43 -13.59
C GLU A 179 0.11 -21.40 -14.46
N GLY A 180 -0.95 -20.89 -15.09
CA GLY A 180 -1.81 -21.65 -15.99
C GLY A 180 -3.01 -22.33 -15.33
N ASP A 181 -3.05 -22.39 -14.00
CA ASP A 181 -4.22 -22.89 -13.27
C ASP A 181 -5.28 -21.79 -13.09
N ALA A 182 -6.55 -22.20 -12.97
CA ALA A 182 -7.61 -21.28 -12.59
C ALA A 182 -7.34 -20.75 -11.18
N PHE A 183 -7.57 -19.45 -10.96
CA PHE A 183 -7.41 -18.85 -9.64
C PHE A 183 -8.38 -19.47 -8.64
N GLU A 184 -7.83 -20.15 -7.63
CA GLU A 184 -8.57 -20.89 -6.61
C GLU A 184 -8.23 -20.33 -5.22
N PRO A 185 -9.09 -19.47 -4.63
CA PRO A 185 -8.79 -18.81 -3.36
C PRO A 185 -8.43 -19.77 -2.23
N SER A 186 -9.05 -20.96 -2.20
CA SER A 186 -8.82 -21.96 -1.15
C SER A 186 -7.36 -22.41 -1.03
N ALA A 187 -6.58 -22.34 -2.13
CA ALA A 187 -5.15 -22.64 -2.13
C ALA A 187 -4.33 -21.67 -1.27
N LEU A 188 -4.80 -20.44 -1.07
CA LEU A 188 -4.14 -19.42 -0.24
C LEU A 188 -4.31 -19.64 1.27
N GLY A 189 -5.06 -20.66 1.69
CA GLY A 189 -5.26 -21.00 3.10
C GLY A 189 -3.95 -21.30 3.84
N GLY A 190 -3.02 -22.01 3.21
CA GLY A 190 -1.70 -22.30 3.79
C GLY A 190 -0.85 -21.04 3.99
N TYR A 191 -0.88 -20.14 3.00
CA TYR A 191 -0.22 -18.84 3.08
C TYR A 191 -0.75 -18.00 4.25
N LEU A 192 -2.08 -17.88 4.38
CA LEU A 192 -2.72 -17.16 5.49
C LEU A 192 -2.41 -17.79 6.86
N GLN A 193 -2.33 -19.12 6.93
CA GLN A 193 -2.00 -19.81 8.17
C GLN A 193 -0.58 -19.46 8.63
N VAL A 194 0.41 -19.59 7.76
CA VAL A 194 1.83 -19.39 8.12
C VAL A 194 2.16 -17.91 8.30
N HIS A 195 1.80 -17.07 7.33
CA HIS A 195 2.29 -15.70 7.26
C HIS A 195 1.47 -14.68 8.02
N TYR A 196 0.28 -15.06 8.48
CA TYR A 196 -0.58 -14.21 9.28
C TYR A 196 -0.90 -14.84 10.62
N ARG A 197 -1.68 -15.94 10.65
CA ARG A 197 -2.13 -16.52 11.92
C ARG A 197 -0.96 -16.91 12.82
N ASP A 198 -0.06 -17.75 12.34
CA ASP A 198 1.06 -18.24 13.13
C ASP A 198 2.04 -17.10 13.45
N PHE A 199 2.31 -16.22 12.49
CA PHE A 199 3.18 -15.06 12.69
C PHE A 199 2.68 -14.11 13.79
N PHE A 200 1.39 -13.79 13.82
CA PHE A 200 0.81 -12.90 14.83
C PHE A 200 0.57 -13.58 16.19
N LEU A 201 0.62 -14.91 16.27
CA LEU A 201 0.67 -15.65 17.54
C LEU A 201 2.06 -15.59 18.21
N LEU A 202 3.12 -15.32 17.46
CA LEU A 202 4.46 -15.18 18.02
C LEU A 202 4.56 -13.94 18.93
N ALA A 203 5.34 -14.05 20.01
CA ALA A 203 5.70 -12.89 20.81
C ALA A 203 6.49 -11.86 19.95
N PRO A 204 6.40 -10.54 20.24
CA PRO A 204 7.05 -9.51 19.41
C PRO A 204 8.56 -9.72 19.19
N LYS A 205 9.27 -10.26 20.20
CA LYS A 205 10.70 -10.59 20.07
C LYS A 205 10.95 -11.74 19.09
N ALA A 206 10.03 -12.71 19.00
CA ALA A 206 10.11 -13.82 18.06
C ALA A 206 9.73 -13.36 16.64
N GLN A 207 8.73 -12.48 16.50
CA GLN A 207 8.39 -11.86 15.20
C GLN A 207 9.60 -11.16 14.57
N LYS A 208 10.34 -10.35 15.34
CA LYS A 208 11.57 -9.68 14.85
C LYS A 208 12.66 -10.66 14.39
N ARG A 209 12.66 -11.91 14.87
CA ARG A 209 13.65 -12.92 14.50
C ARG A 209 13.32 -13.66 13.19
N THR A 210 12.09 -13.59 12.70
CA THR A 210 11.69 -14.29 11.46
C THR A 210 12.32 -13.65 10.21
N ARG A 211 12.74 -12.39 10.31
CA ARG A 211 13.22 -11.56 9.18
C ARG A 211 12.21 -11.48 8.01
N ARG A 212 10.93 -11.73 8.29
CA ARG A 212 9.80 -11.46 7.38
C ARG A 212 9.62 -9.95 7.29
N LEU A 213 9.29 -9.44 6.11
CA LEU A 213 8.84 -8.06 5.97
C LEU A 213 7.62 -7.82 6.86
N THR A 214 7.57 -6.66 7.52
CA THR A 214 6.40 -6.21 8.28
C THR A 214 6.09 -4.79 7.85
N GLY A 215 4.82 -4.45 7.69
CA GLY A 215 4.40 -3.10 7.34
C GLY A 215 3.53 -2.46 8.41
N PRO A 216 4.07 -2.11 9.60
CA PRO A 216 3.26 -1.61 10.72
C PRO A 216 2.54 -0.29 10.44
N ASN A 217 2.92 0.45 9.39
CA ASN A 217 2.40 1.77 9.09
C ASN A 217 1.35 1.78 7.98
N ALA A 218 1.26 0.73 7.14
CA ALA A 218 0.36 0.72 5.99
C ALA A 218 -0.39 -0.61 5.76
N TRP A 219 0.16 -1.75 6.14
CA TRP A 219 -0.40 -3.07 5.82
C TRP A 219 -0.80 -3.85 7.08
N GLY A 220 0.10 -3.88 8.06
CA GLY A 220 -0.15 -4.27 9.43
C GLY A 220 -0.65 -5.70 9.57
N TYR A 221 -1.84 -5.83 10.17
CA TYR A 221 -2.49 -7.07 10.54
C TYR A 221 -3.18 -7.79 9.36
N TRP A 222 -3.43 -7.07 8.27
CA TRP A 222 -4.41 -7.43 7.25
C TRP A 222 -3.78 -8.07 6.02
N ALA A 223 -4.34 -9.18 5.54
CA ALA A 223 -3.94 -9.84 4.30
C ALA A 223 -4.54 -9.14 3.07
N LEU A 224 -4.14 -7.88 2.88
CA LEU A 224 -4.63 -7.01 1.80
C LEU A 224 -4.38 -7.62 0.42
N GLU A 225 -3.20 -8.22 0.22
CA GLU A 225 -2.81 -8.85 -1.04
C GLU A 225 -3.71 -10.03 -1.40
N VAL A 226 -4.04 -10.89 -0.42
CA VAL A 226 -4.91 -12.04 -0.65
C VAL A 226 -6.32 -11.56 -1.01
N ALA A 227 -6.83 -10.58 -0.27
CA ALA A 227 -8.15 -10.00 -0.52
C ALA A 227 -8.23 -9.30 -1.89
N ALA A 228 -7.21 -8.53 -2.28
CA ALA A 228 -7.16 -7.87 -3.58
C ALA A 228 -7.15 -8.90 -4.73
N LEU A 229 -6.34 -9.95 -4.62
CA LEU A 229 -6.32 -11.04 -5.61
C LEU A 229 -7.70 -11.70 -5.75
N VAL A 230 -8.40 -11.94 -4.64
CA VAL A 230 -9.76 -12.51 -4.67
C VAL A 230 -10.79 -11.59 -5.33
N VAL A 231 -10.63 -10.27 -5.21
CA VAL A 231 -11.48 -9.31 -5.92
C VAL A 231 -11.18 -9.33 -7.43
N LEU A 232 -9.90 -9.33 -7.82
CA LEU A 232 -9.49 -9.25 -9.22
C LEU A 232 -9.77 -10.53 -10.00
N TYR A 233 -9.47 -11.68 -9.40
CA TYR A 233 -9.49 -12.97 -10.09
C TYR A 233 -10.69 -13.84 -9.69
N GLY A 234 -11.51 -13.39 -8.74
CA GLY A 234 -12.75 -14.04 -8.36
C GLY A 234 -12.56 -15.30 -7.50
N GLY A 235 -13.46 -16.27 -7.67
CA GLY A 235 -13.47 -17.53 -6.92
C GLY A 235 -14.21 -17.47 -5.59
N ASP A 236 -14.50 -18.65 -5.04
CA ASP A 236 -15.14 -18.82 -3.73
C ASP A 236 -14.13 -18.63 -2.59
N ASP A 237 -14.29 -17.56 -1.84
CA ASP A 237 -13.39 -17.18 -0.74
C ASP A 237 -13.86 -17.67 0.64
N THR A 238 -14.90 -18.51 0.70
CA THR A 238 -15.48 -19.03 1.94
C THR A 238 -14.44 -19.64 2.88
N ALA A 239 -13.46 -20.36 2.34
CA ALA A 239 -12.38 -20.97 3.12
C ALA A 239 -11.45 -19.94 3.80
N LEU A 240 -11.30 -18.76 3.19
CA LEU A 240 -10.41 -17.70 3.67
C LEU A 240 -11.07 -16.84 4.76
N ARG A 241 -12.40 -16.72 4.75
CA ARG A 241 -13.19 -15.92 5.70
C ARG A 241 -13.03 -16.34 7.17
N ALA A 242 -12.59 -17.57 7.43
CA ALA A 242 -12.27 -18.02 8.78
C ALA A 242 -10.98 -17.38 9.33
N CYS A 243 -10.10 -16.86 8.46
CA CYS A 243 -8.88 -16.18 8.86
C CYS A 243 -9.21 -14.76 9.35
N PRO A 244 -8.88 -14.39 10.60
CA PRO A 244 -9.21 -13.06 11.12
C PRO A 244 -8.42 -11.93 10.45
N HIS A 245 -7.35 -12.28 9.74
CA HIS A 245 -6.52 -11.35 8.99
C HIS A 245 -7.04 -11.06 7.58
N TYR A 246 -8.00 -11.86 7.10
CA TYR A 246 -8.59 -11.69 5.77
C TYR A 246 -9.73 -10.67 5.84
N PRO A 247 -9.62 -9.49 5.20
CA PRO A 247 -10.62 -8.42 5.27
C PRO A 247 -11.83 -8.71 4.36
N ALA A 248 -12.62 -9.73 4.73
CA ALA A 248 -13.75 -10.21 3.94
C ALA A 248 -14.81 -9.13 3.67
N ASP A 249 -14.99 -8.19 4.59
CA ASP A 249 -15.92 -7.07 4.46
C ASP A 249 -15.52 -6.10 3.35
N LEU A 250 -14.21 -5.90 3.12
CA LEU A 250 -13.70 -5.10 2.01
C LEU A 250 -13.86 -5.82 0.68
N VAL A 251 -13.67 -7.14 0.65
CA VAL A 251 -13.93 -7.97 -0.54
C VAL A 251 -15.42 -7.90 -0.91
N ASP A 252 -16.31 -8.02 0.07
CA ASP A 252 -17.75 -7.87 -0.13
C ASP A 252 -18.16 -6.45 -0.55
N PHE A 253 -17.43 -5.43 -0.10
CA PHE A 253 -17.64 -4.07 -0.55
C PHE A 253 -17.28 -3.91 -2.04
N ALA A 254 -16.08 -4.33 -2.46
CA ALA A 254 -15.65 -4.23 -3.85
C ALA A 254 -16.56 -5.03 -4.80
N ARG A 255 -16.87 -6.28 -4.45
CA ARG A 255 -17.74 -7.16 -5.27
C ARG A 255 -19.16 -6.64 -5.47
N ARG A 256 -19.67 -5.77 -4.58
CA ARG A 256 -21.01 -5.16 -4.73
C ARG A 256 -21.02 -3.95 -5.67
N ARG A 257 -19.86 -3.44 -6.06
CA ARG A 257 -19.71 -2.24 -6.90
C ARG A 257 -19.25 -2.57 -8.33
N HIS A 258 -18.75 -3.79 -8.55
CA HIS A 258 -18.61 -4.42 -9.85
C HIS A 258 -19.96 -4.99 -10.34
#